data_AF-Q8G9K4-F1
#
_entry.id   AF-Q8G9K4-F1
#
_cell.length_a   1.000
_cell.length_b   1.000
_cell.length_c   1.000
_cell.angle_alpha   90.00
_cell.angle_beta   90.00
_cell.angle_gamma   90.00
#
_symmetry.space_group_name_H-M   'P 1'
#
loop_
_entity.id
_entity.type
_entity.pdbx_description
1 polymer ?
#
loop_
_entity_poly.entity_id
_entity_poly.type
_entity_poly.pdbx_seq_one_letter_code
_entity_poly.pdbx_strand_id
1 'polypeptide(L)'
;MSHITFDYSKVLESFAGQHEIDFLQGQVTEADKLLREGTGPGSDFLGWLDLPENYDKDEFARILTAAEKIKSDSEVLVVIGIGGSYLGAKAAIDFLNHHFANLQTAKERKAPQILYAGNSISSTYLADLVEYVQDKEFSVNVISKSGTTTEPAIAFRVFKELLVKKYGQEEANKRIYATTDKVKGAVKVEADANN
;
A
#
# COMPACT_ATOMS: atom_id res chain seq x y z
N MET A 1 22.35 21.68 4.68
CA MET A 1 21.13 21.62 5.52
C MET A 1 20.31 20.43 5.07
N SER A 2 19.83 19.60 6.00
CA SER A 2 18.92 18.50 5.68
C SER A 2 17.52 19.03 5.34
N HIS A 3 16.72 18.25 4.60
CA HIS A 3 15.34 18.61 4.26
C HIS A 3 14.40 18.51 5.48
N ILE A 4 14.71 17.62 6.42
CA ILE A 4 14.01 17.43 7.69
C ILE A 4 15.00 17.67 8.82
N THR A 5 14.52 18.31 9.90
CA THR A 5 15.32 18.62 11.10
C THR A 5 14.72 17.90 12.29
N PHE A 6 15.56 17.24 13.08
CA PHE A 6 15.18 16.66 14.37
C PHE A 6 15.71 17.56 15.49
N ASP A 7 14.80 18.09 16.32
CA ASP A 7 15.13 18.94 17.46
C ASP A 7 14.68 18.25 18.75
N TYR A 8 15.65 17.90 19.59
CA TYR A 8 15.45 17.28 20.90
C TYR A 8 15.90 18.17 22.07
N SER A 9 16.11 19.48 21.83
CA SER A 9 16.55 20.46 22.84
C SER A 9 15.67 20.46 24.10
N LYS A 10 14.35 20.41 23.94
CA LYS A 10 13.39 20.36 25.06
C LYS A 10 13.56 19.12 25.95
N VAL A 11 14.07 18.02 25.39
CA VAL A 11 14.39 16.81 26.17
C VAL A 11 15.66 17.06 26.99
N LEU A 12 16.68 17.68 26.38
CA LEU A 12 17.93 18.01 27.04
C LEU A 12 17.79 19.04 28.17
N GLU A 13 16.84 19.96 28.05
CA GLU A 13 16.62 21.00 29.05
C GLU A 13 15.96 20.47 30.33
N SER A 14 15.20 19.37 30.25
CA SER A 14 14.25 18.99 31.30
C SER A 14 14.35 17.53 31.75
N PHE A 15 14.85 16.61 30.93
CA PHE A 15 14.67 15.17 31.16
C PHE A 15 15.94 14.33 30.99
N ALA A 16 16.96 14.80 30.26
CA ALA A 16 18.22 14.08 30.07
C ALA A 16 19.38 15.07 29.86
N GLY A 17 20.61 14.70 30.20
CA GLY A 17 21.81 15.46 29.85
C GLY A 17 22.38 15.08 28.48
N GLN A 18 23.05 16.02 27.79
CA GLN A 18 23.71 15.74 26.51
C GLN A 18 24.68 14.54 26.60
N HIS A 19 25.43 14.45 27.71
CA HIS A 19 26.38 13.36 27.96
C HIS A 19 25.72 11.97 27.96
N GLU A 20 24.44 11.86 28.33
CA GLU A 20 23.71 10.59 28.29
C GLU A 20 23.48 10.12 26.85
N ILE A 21 23.21 11.05 25.94
CA ILE A 21 23.10 10.78 24.50
C ILE A 21 24.48 10.42 23.94
N ASP A 22 25.51 11.17 24.32
CA ASP A 22 26.89 10.95 23.86
C ASP A 22 27.41 9.56 24.28
N PHE A 23 27.02 9.06 25.46
CA PHE A 23 27.37 7.72 25.93
C PHE A 23 26.73 6.59 25.11
N LEU A 24 25.70 6.86 24.30
CA LEU A 24 25.09 5.88 23.40
C LEU A 24 25.83 5.74 22.07
N GLN A 25 26.82 6.62 21.78
CA GLN A 25 27.46 6.67 20.47
C GLN A 25 28.09 5.33 20.07
N GLY A 26 28.67 4.58 21.01
CA GLY A 26 29.24 3.25 20.74
C GLY A 26 28.18 2.26 20.24
N GLN A 27 27.02 2.21 20.91
CA GLN A 27 25.91 1.35 20.53
C GLN A 27 25.28 1.78 19.20
N VAL A 28 25.16 3.09 18.95
CA VAL A 28 24.63 3.62 17.68
C VAL A 28 25.55 3.27 16.51
N THR A 29 26.87 3.41 16.68
CA THR A 29 27.85 3.04 15.65
C THR A 29 27.78 1.54 15.33
N GLU A 30 27.69 0.68 16.33
CA GLU A 30 27.54 -0.77 16.09
C GLU A 30 26.20 -1.09 15.41
N ALA A 31 25.11 -0.46 15.83
CA ALA A 31 23.80 -0.65 15.20
C ALA A 31 23.77 -0.21 13.72
N ASP A 32 24.36 0.95 13.39
CA ASP A 32 24.50 1.41 12.01
C ASP A 32 25.35 0.45 11.17
N LYS A 33 26.44 -0.07 11.73
CA LYS A 33 27.27 -1.09 11.09
C LYS A 33 26.50 -2.37 10.81
N LEU A 34 25.84 -2.96 11.81
CA LEU A 34 25.04 -4.18 11.66
C LEU A 34 23.96 -4.03 10.59
N LEU A 35 23.34 -2.84 10.52
CA LEU A 35 22.31 -2.50 9.55
C LEU A 35 22.89 -2.37 8.13
N ARG A 36 23.98 -1.63 7.95
CA ARG A 36 24.58 -1.40 6.61
C ARG A 36 25.32 -2.60 6.06
N GLU A 37 25.93 -3.40 6.94
CA GLU A 37 26.65 -4.62 6.54
C GLU A 37 25.72 -5.85 6.47
N GLY A 38 24.48 -5.75 6.96
CA GLY A 38 23.51 -6.84 6.92
C GLY A 38 23.92 -8.05 7.77
N THR A 39 24.64 -7.81 8.87
CA THR A 39 25.16 -8.86 9.76
C THR A 39 24.33 -9.05 11.03
N GLY A 40 23.37 -8.16 11.29
CA GLY A 40 22.45 -8.23 12.41
C GLY A 40 21.25 -9.18 12.21
N PRO A 41 20.50 -9.50 13.28
CA PRO A 41 19.27 -10.26 13.18
C PRO A 41 18.23 -9.61 12.24
N GLY A 42 17.60 -10.41 11.39
CA GLY A 42 16.61 -9.92 10.42
C GLY A 42 17.20 -9.30 9.15
N SER A 43 18.49 -9.51 8.89
CA SER A 43 19.20 -8.98 7.71
C SER A 43 18.58 -9.38 6.37
N ASP A 44 17.82 -10.48 6.32
CA ASP A 44 17.03 -10.92 5.17
C ASP A 44 16.00 -9.87 4.68
N PHE A 45 15.65 -8.87 5.50
CA PHE A 45 14.59 -7.89 5.23
C PHE A 45 15.10 -6.45 5.17
N LEU A 46 16.35 -6.23 4.75
CA LEU A 46 16.97 -4.91 4.66
C LEU A 46 16.85 -4.20 3.31
N GLY A 47 16.14 -4.79 2.34
CA GLY A 47 15.98 -4.21 1.00
C GLY A 47 15.27 -2.84 0.95
N TRP A 48 14.80 -2.29 2.07
CA TRP A 48 14.26 -0.94 2.16
C TRP A 48 15.35 0.14 2.29
N LEU A 49 16.58 -0.22 2.68
CA LEU A 49 17.68 0.72 2.90
C LEU A 49 18.09 1.44 1.62
N ASP A 50 18.21 0.68 0.53
CA ASP A 50 18.68 1.16 -0.77
C ASP A 50 17.55 1.27 -1.80
N LEU A 51 16.32 0.85 -1.46
CA LEU A 51 15.14 0.97 -2.31
C LEU A 51 14.96 2.36 -2.95
N PRO A 52 15.15 3.50 -2.24
CA PRO A 52 15.00 4.82 -2.85
C PRO A 52 15.92 5.06 -4.06
N GLU A 53 17.07 4.39 -4.10
CA GLU A 53 18.06 4.49 -5.18
C GLU A 53 17.87 3.35 -6.20
N ASN A 54 17.67 2.13 -5.70
CA ASN A 54 17.77 0.86 -6.45
C ASN A 54 16.41 0.21 -6.80
N TYR A 55 15.29 0.92 -6.68
CA TYR A 55 14.00 0.39 -7.14
C TYR A 55 14.00 0.06 -8.64
N ASP A 56 13.19 -0.93 -9.03
CA ASP A 56 13.00 -1.34 -10.43
C ASP A 56 12.30 -0.23 -11.23
N LYS A 57 13.03 0.38 -12.17
CA LYS A 57 12.53 1.51 -12.97
C LYS A 57 11.47 1.08 -13.99
N ASP A 58 11.54 -0.16 -14.47
CA ASP A 58 10.56 -0.69 -15.43
C ASP A 58 9.24 -1.01 -14.71
N GLU A 59 9.31 -1.55 -13.50
CA GLU A 59 8.13 -1.67 -12.63
C GLU A 59 7.52 -0.31 -12.30
N PHE A 60 8.34 0.68 -11.95
CA PHE A 60 7.85 2.03 -11.68
C PHE A 60 7.10 2.63 -12.90
N ALA A 61 7.62 2.46 -14.11
CA ALA A 61 6.96 2.88 -15.33
C ALA A 61 5.62 2.14 -15.56
N ARG A 62 5.56 0.83 -15.27
CA ARG A 62 4.31 0.05 -15.32
C ARG A 62 3.28 0.54 -14.30
N ILE A 63 3.71 0.91 -13.09
CA ILE A 63 2.83 1.49 -12.05
C ILE A 63 2.18 2.78 -12.57
N LEU A 64 2.97 3.69 -13.15
CA LEU A 64 2.44 4.93 -13.71
C LEU A 64 1.44 4.68 -14.86
N THR A 65 1.75 3.71 -15.72
CA THR A 65 0.86 3.31 -16.83
C THR A 65 -0.45 2.72 -16.31
N ALA A 66 -0.40 1.85 -15.31
CA ALA A 66 -1.58 1.28 -14.66
C ALA A 66 -2.42 2.37 -13.98
N ALA A 67 -1.79 3.32 -13.29
CA ALA A 67 -2.49 4.43 -12.64
C ALA A 67 -3.26 5.31 -13.64
N GLU A 68 -2.66 5.64 -14.79
CA GLU A 68 -3.35 6.38 -15.85
C GLU A 68 -4.49 5.57 -16.49
N LYS A 69 -4.30 4.25 -16.67
CA LYS A 69 -5.38 3.37 -17.13
C LYS A 69 -6.57 3.39 -16.15
N ILE A 70 -6.33 3.14 -14.86
CA ILE A 70 -7.36 3.16 -13.81
C ILE A 70 -8.08 4.51 -13.80
N LYS A 71 -7.34 5.62 -13.92
CA LYS A 71 -7.92 6.96 -13.96
C LYS A 71 -8.84 7.18 -15.18
N SER A 72 -8.57 6.51 -16.30
CA SER A 72 -9.35 6.64 -17.53
C SER A 72 -10.62 5.78 -17.55
N ASP A 73 -10.62 4.65 -16.83
CA ASP A 73 -11.69 3.63 -16.92
C ASP A 73 -12.40 3.35 -15.59
N SER A 74 -12.05 4.05 -14.50
CA SER A 74 -12.59 3.79 -13.18
C SER A 74 -12.96 5.08 -12.44
N GLU A 75 -14.16 5.11 -11.88
CA GLU A 75 -14.60 6.10 -10.90
C GLU A 75 -14.08 5.78 -9.49
N VAL A 76 -13.87 4.50 -9.19
CA VAL A 76 -13.39 4.00 -7.88
C VAL A 76 -12.22 3.03 -8.07
N LEU A 77 -11.20 3.17 -7.22
CA LEU A 77 -10.21 2.13 -6.98
C LEU A 77 -10.44 1.55 -5.58
N VAL A 78 -10.75 0.26 -5.51
CA VAL A 78 -10.82 -0.48 -4.26
C VAL A 78 -9.47 -1.14 -3.98
N VAL A 79 -8.78 -0.65 -2.95
CA VAL A 79 -7.52 -1.22 -2.49
C VAL A 79 -7.82 -2.29 -1.43
N ILE A 80 -7.43 -3.52 -1.70
CA ILE A 80 -7.67 -4.67 -0.82
C ILE A 80 -6.36 -5.06 -0.13
N GLY A 81 -6.27 -4.80 1.18
CA GLY A 81 -5.06 -5.05 1.96
C GLY A 81 -5.24 -4.71 3.44
N ILE A 82 -4.33 -5.23 4.28
CA ILE A 82 -4.29 -4.95 5.72
C ILE A 82 -2.85 -4.70 6.19
N GLY A 83 -2.68 -4.04 7.34
CA GLY A 83 -1.36 -3.75 7.90
C GLY A 83 -0.52 -2.88 6.97
N GLY A 84 0.69 -3.34 6.63
CA GLY A 84 1.60 -2.63 5.72
C GLY A 84 1.04 -2.42 4.32
N SER A 85 0.20 -3.34 3.83
CA SER A 85 -0.48 -3.25 2.53
C SER A 85 -1.62 -2.22 2.50
N TYR A 86 -1.90 -1.55 3.61
CA TYR A 86 -2.99 -0.58 3.76
C TYR A 86 -2.49 0.76 4.29
N LEU A 87 -1.79 0.76 5.43
CA LEU A 87 -1.46 1.99 6.16
C LEU A 87 -0.51 2.92 5.39
N GLY A 88 0.46 2.39 4.65
CA GLY A 88 1.38 3.22 3.87
C GLY A 88 0.66 4.02 2.78
N ALA A 89 -0.19 3.34 2.00
CA ALA A 89 -1.00 3.98 0.97
C ALA A 89 -1.98 5.00 1.57
N LYS A 90 -2.71 4.60 2.62
CA LYS A 90 -3.67 5.49 3.28
C LYS A 90 -3.01 6.73 3.87
N ALA A 91 -1.88 6.58 4.57
CA ALA A 91 -1.18 7.70 5.17
C ALA A 91 -0.70 8.70 4.13
N ALA A 92 -0.09 8.23 3.03
CA ALA A 92 0.36 9.11 1.94
C ALA A 92 -0.81 9.82 1.26
N ILE A 93 -1.90 9.10 0.96
CA ILE A 93 -3.08 9.67 0.31
C ILE A 93 -3.74 10.71 1.22
N ASP A 94 -3.99 10.40 2.49
CA ASP A 94 -4.62 11.32 3.43
C ASP A 94 -3.76 12.56 3.70
N PHE A 95 -2.43 12.41 3.75
CA PHE A 95 -1.50 13.52 4.01
C PHE A 95 -1.32 14.45 2.82
N LEU A 96 -1.28 13.91 1.59
CA LEU A 96 -0.96 14.67 0.38
C LEU A 96 -2.18 15.17 -0.40
N ASN A 97 -3.40 14.74 -0.04
CA ASN A 97 -4.63 15.14 -0.72
C ASN A 97 -5.57 15.97 0.15
N HIS A 98 -6.58 16.54 -0.50
CA HIS A 98 -7.68 17.20 0.20
C HIS A 98 -8.39 16.22 1.15
N HIS A 99 -8.65 16.63 2.39
CA HIS A 99 -9.28 15.77 3.42
C HIS A 99 -10.64 15.20 2.99
N PHE A 100 -11.34 15.88 2.08
CA PHE A 100 -12.61 15.44 1.52
C PHE A 100 -12.49 15.02 0.04
N ALA A 101 -11.33 14.57 -0.42
CA ALA A 101 -11.11 14.21 -1.83
C ALA A 101 -12.19 13.26 -2.37
N ASN A 102 -12.63 12.28 -1.58
CA ASN A 102 -13.70 11.35 -2.00
C ASN A 102 -15.10 11.99 -2.07
N LEU A 103 -15.33 13.16 -1.48
CA LEU A 103 -16.59 13.92 -1.59
C LEU A 103 -16.56 14.96 -2.73
N GLN A 104 -15.39 15.22 -3.31
CA GLN A 104 -15.26 16.09 -4.46
C GLN A 104 -15.86 15.46 -5.72
N THR A 105 -16.26 16.32 -6.67
CA THR A 105 -16.64 15.87 -8.00
C THR A 105 -15.45 15.24 -8.72
N ALA A 106 -15.71 14.40 -9.73
CA ALA A 106 -14.64 13.79 -10.53
C ALA A 106 -13.73 14.84 -11.19
N LYS A 107 -14.29 15.99 -11.60
CA LYS A 107 -13.55 17.10 -12.21
C LYS A 107 -12.58 17.78 -11.25
N GLU A 108 -12.96 17.90 -9.98
CA GLU A 108 -12.11 18.49 -8.93
C GLU A 108 -11.02 17.50 -8.49
N ARG A 109 -11.41 16.25 -8.21
CA ARG A 109 -10.49 15.21 -7.73
C ARG A 109 -9.48 14.78 -8.80
N LYS A 110 -9.87 14.77 -10.09
CA LYS A 110 -9.03 14.34 -11.24
C LYS A 110 -8.42 12.95 -11.09
N ALA A 111 -9.01 12.12 -10.24
CA ALA A 111 -8.58 10.76 -9.93
C ALA A 111 -9.81 9.95 -9.46
N PRO A 112 -9.73 8.61 -9.48
CA PRO A 112 -10.75 7.76 -8.87
C PRO A 112 -10.89 8.04 -7.37
N GLN A 113 -12.06 7.73 -6.81
CA GLN A 113 -12.21 7.62 -5.37
C GLN A 113 -11.38 6.44 -4.88
N ILE A 114 -10.61 6.61 -3.81
CA ILE A 114 -9.85 5.51 -3.23
C ILE A 114 -10.60 5.00 -2.01
N LEU A 115 -11.03 3.75 -2.08
CA LEU A 115 -11.71 3.04 -1.00
C LEU A 115 -10.90 1.81 -0.61
N TYR A 116 -11.10 1.32 0.61
CA TYR A 116 -10.31 0.23 1.18
C TYR A 116 -11.21 -0.93 1.58
N ALA A 117 -10.76 -2.16 1.34
CA ALA A 117 -11.42 -3.35 1.82
C ALA A 117 -10.39 -4.37 2.31
N GLY A 118 -10.85 -5.41 3.00
CA GLY A 118 -9.96 -6.47 3.48
C GLY A 118 -8.97 -6.01 4.57
N ASN A 119 -9.17 -4.83 5.15
CA ASN A 119 -8.49 -4.32 6.35
C ASN A 119 -9.26 -4.65 7.65
N SER A 120 -10.36 -5.39 7.55
CA SER A 120 -11.14 -5.95 8.66
C SER A 120 -12.00 -7.13 8.15
N ILE A 121 -12.74 -7.80 9.04
CA ILE A 121 -13.74 -8.85 8.72
C ILE A 121 -15.16 -8.36 9.02
N SER A 122 -15.41 -7.04 8.98
CA SER A 122 -16.76 -6.51 9.18
C SER A 122 -17.61 -6.79 7.95
N SER A 123 -18.57 -7.70 8.08
CA SER A 123 -19.53 -8.02 7.01
C SER A 123 -20.40 -6.82 6.64
N THR A 124 -20.80 -6.01 7.62
CA THR A 124 -21.59 -4.79 7.40
C THR A 124 -20.81 -3.80 6.55
N TYR A 125 -19.57 -3.50 6.92
CA TYR A 125 -18.74 -2.58 6.14
C TYR A 125 -18.52 -3.07 4.71
N LEU A 126 -18.26 -4.37 4.54
CA LEU A 126 -18.05 -4.95 3.22
C LEU A 126 -19.33 -4.89 2.37
N ALA A 127 -20.50 -5.15 2.96
CA ALA A 127 -21.78 -5.06 2.27
C ALA A 127 -22.09 -3.62 1.85
N ASP A 128 -21.95 -2.65 2.75
CA ASP A 128 -22.17 -1.23 2.47
C ASP A 128 -21.22 -0.73 1.36
N LEU A 129 -19.96 -1.19 1.38
CA LEU A 129 -18.98 -0.84 0.35
C LEU A 129 -19.34 -1.47 -1.01
N VAL A 130 -19.78 -2.73 -1.04
CA VAL A 130 -20.26 -3.37 -2.27
C VAL A 130 -21.47 -2.64 -2.82
N GLU A 131 -22.44 -2.30 -1.97
CA GLU A 131 -23.62 -1.51 -2.36
C GLU A 131 -23.22 -0.18 -2.98
N TYR A 132 -22.23 0.50 -2.40
CA TYR A 132 -21.71 1.76 -2.93
C TYR A 132 -20.99 1.60 -4.28
N VAL A 133 -20.22 0.53 -4.47
CA VAL A 133 -19.32 0.37 -5.62
C VAL A 133 -20.00 -0.29 -6.82
N GLN A 134 -21.00 -1.15 -6.62
CA GLN A 134 -21.56 -2.00 -7.68
C GLN A 134 -22.05 -1.24 -8.92
N ASP A 135 -22.58 -0.04 -8.76
CA ASP A 135 -23.12 0.77 -9.87
C ASP A 135 -22.10 1.70 -10.53
N LYS A 136 -20.86 1.77 -10.01
CA LYS A 136 -19.79 2.63 -10.52
C LYS A 136 -18.80 1.88 -11.39
N GLU A 137 -18.11 2.58 -12.28
CA GLU A 137 -16.94 2.01 -12.93
C GLU A 137 -15.80 1.85 -11.92
N PHE A 138 -15.22 0.66 -11.79
CA PHE A 138 -14.22 0.43 -10.75
C PHE A 138 -13.13 -0.57 -11.14
N SER A 139 -11.99 -0.41 -10.47
CA SER A 139 -10.87 -1.34 -10.48
C SER A 139 -10.55 -1.80 -9.06
N VAL A 140 -9.84 -2.92 -8.95
CA VAL A 140 -9.38 -3.50 -7.69
C VAL A 140 -7.87 -3.63 -7.71
N ASN A 141 -7.19 -3.15 -6.67
CA ASN A 141 -5.79 -3.49 -6.42
C ASN A 141 -5.70 -4.36 -5.16
N VAL A 142 -5.43 -5.65 -5.33
CA VAL A 142 -5.25 -6.60 -4.21
C VAL A 142 -3.77 -6.71 -3.86
N ILE A 143 -3.45 -6.45 -2.59
CA ILE A 143 -2.07 -6.34 -2.09
C ILE A 143 -1.87 -7.31 -0.93
N SER A 144 -1.30 -8.48 -1.22
CA SER A 144 -0.94 -9.49 -0.20
C SER A 144 0.27 -10.30 -0.67
N LYS A 145 1.34 -10.29 0.14
CA LYS A 145 2.56 -11.05 -0.17
C LYS A 145 2.31 -12.55 -0.23
N SER A 146 1.63 -13.12 0.77
CA SER A 146 1.35 -14.56 0.79
C SER A 146 0.12 -14.94 -0.06
N GLY A 147 -0.80 -13.99 -0.26
CA GLY A 147 -2.12 -14.24 -0.83
C GLY A 147 -3.06 -15.04 0.08
N THR A 148 -2.63 -15.35 1.30
CA THR A 148 -3.38 -16.16 2.27
C THR A 148 -3.78 -15.39 3.52
N THR A 149 -3.46 -14.09 3.60
CA THR A 149 -3.95 -13.21 4.66
C THR A 149 -5.49 -13.19 4.63
N THR A 150 -6.12 -13.56 5.72
CA THR A 150 -7.55 -13.90 5.79
C THR A 150 -8.47 -12.77 5.32
N GLU A 151 -8.27 -11.58 5.87
CA GLU A 151 -9.10 -10.40 5.63
C GLU A 151 -9.11 -9.97 4.15
N PRO A 152 -7.94 -9.74 3.50
CA PRO A 152 -7.92 -9.41 2.08
C PRO A 152 -8.34 -10.58 1.18
N ALA A 153 -8.10 -11.83 1.56
CA ALA A 153 -8.55 -12.98 0.77
C ALA A 153 -10.09 -13.08 0.71
N ILE A 154 -10.78 -12.84 1.83
CA ILE A 154 -12.24 -12.79 1.89
C ILE A 154 -12.77 -11.64 1.03
N ALA A 155 -12.26 -10.43 1.24
CA ALA A 155 -12.70 -9.26 0.48
C ALA A 155 -12.43 -9.41 -1.03
N PHE A 156 -11.27 -9.97 -1.41
CA PHE A 156 -10.93 -10.19 -2.81
C PHE A 156 -11.88 -11.18 -3.49
N ARG A 157 -12.32 -12.25 -2.81
CA ARG A 157 -13.33 -13.16 -3.38
C ARG A 157 -14.63 -12.43 -3.72
N VAL A 158 -15.11 -11.58 -2.81
CA VAL A 158 -16.34 -10.79 -3.01
C VAL A 158 -16.17 -9.81 -4.18
N PHE A 159 -15.09 -9.04 -4.22
CA PHE A 159 -14.87 -8.05 -5.27
C PHE A 159 -14.54 -8.66 -6.63
N LYS A 160 -13.85 -9.80 -6.68
CA LYS A 160 -13.61 -10.55 -7.91
C LYS A 160 -14.93 -11.04 -8.50
N GLU A 161 -15.79 -11.65 -7.68
CA GLU A 161 -17.12 -12.10 -8.13
C GLU A 161 -17.95 -10.93 -8.66
N LEU A 162 -17.92 -9.79 -7.96
CA LEU A 162 -18.61 -8.56 -8.38
C LEU A 162 -18.10 -8.05 -9.73
N LEU A 163 -16.78 -8.00 -9.94
CA LEU A 163 -16.17 -7.59 -11.21
C LEU A 163 -16.55 -8.53 -12.36
N VAL A 164 -16.45 -9.85 -12.16
CA VAL A 164 -16.79 -10.85 -13.19
C VAL A 164 -18.27 -10.79 -13.53
N LYS A 165 -19.15 -10.61 -12.53
CA LYS A 165 -20.59 -10.44 -12.75
C LYS A 165 -20.90 -9.17 -13.56
N LYS A 166 -20.18 -8.07 -13.30
CA LYS A 166 -20.42 -6.77 -13.95
C LYS A 166 -19.85 -6.69 -15.36
N TYR A 167 -18.60 -7.12 -15.56
CA TYR A 167 -17.85 -6.89 -16.80
C TYR A 167 -17.61 -8.16 -17.62
N GLY A 168 -17.90 -9.34 -17.08
CA GLY A 168 -17.42 -10.61 -17.62
C GLY A 168 -15.94 -10.85 -17.30
N GLN A 169 -15.49 -12.10 -17.49
CA GLN A 169 -14.17 -12.54 -17.04
C GLN A 169 -13.02 -11.75 -17.69
N GLU A 170 -13.05 -11.57 -19.02
CA GLU A 170 -11.95 -10.94 -19.75
C GLU A 170 -11.73 -9.48 -19.34
N GLU A 171 -12.80 -8.71 -19.19
CA GLU A 171 -12.73 -7.31 -18.80
C GLU A 171 -12.46 -7.16 -17.30
N ALA A 172 -12.98 -8.07 -16.46
CA ALA A 172 -12.63 -8.10 -15.04
C ALA A 172 -11.12 -8.26 -14.83
N ASN A 173 -10.45 -9.12 -15.61
CA ASN A 173 -9.00 -9.32 -15.50
C ASN A 173 -8.21 -8.03 -15.80
N LYS A 174 -8.68 -7.21 -16.76
CA LYS A 174 -8.08 -5.90 -17.09
C LYS A 174 -8.29 -4.82 -16.01
N ARG A 175 -9.09 -5.10 -14.99
CA ARG A 175 -9.46 -4.21 -13.87
C ARG A 175 -8.97 -4.73 -12.51
N ILE A 176 -8.35 -5.90 -12.47
CA ILE A 176 -7.73 -6.47 -11.27
C ILE A 176 -6.21 -6.29 -11.39
N TYR A 177 -5.64 -5.60 -10.41
CA TYR A 177 -4.21 -5.43 -10.26
C TYR A 177 -3.77 -6.20 -9.02
N ALA A 178 -2.76 -7.07 -9.16
CA ALA A 178 -2.26 -7.90 -8.07
C ALA A 178 -0.84 -7.50 -7.70
N THR A 179 -0.67 -6.98 -6.47
CA THR A 179 0.66 -6.70 -5.89
C THR A 179 0.97 -7.79 -4.87
N THR A 180 1.86 -8.72 -5.24
CA THR A 180 2.11 -9.95 -4.47
C THR A 180 3.57 -10.42 -4.61
N ASP A 181 3.91 -11.57 -4.05
CA ASP A 181 5.23 -12.17 -4.21
C ASP A 181 5.52 -12.48 -5.69
N LYS A 182 6.79 -12.30 -6.09
CA LYS A 182 7.25 -12.44 -7.48
C LYS A 182 6.97 -13.82 -8.07
N VAL A 183 7.00 -14.88 -7.25
CA VAL A 183 6.98 -16.27 -7.74
C VAL A 183 5.93 -17.12 -7.02
N LYS A 184 5.62 -16.82 -5.75
CA LYS A 184 4.85 -17.73 -4.88
C LYS A 184 3.55 -17.08 -4.40
N GLY A 185 2.71 -17.88 -3.73
CA GLY A 185 1.52 -17.39 -3.03
C GLY A 185 0.24 -17.49 -3.87
N ALA A 186 -0.90 -17.53 -3.16
CA ALA A 186 -2.19 -17.82 -3.78
C ALA A 186 -2.63 -16.72 -4.76
N VAL A 187 -2.34 -15.45 -4.46
CA VAL A 187 -2.65 -14.32 -5.35
C VAL A 187 -1.82 -14.39 -6.63
N LYS A 188 -0.56 -14.86 -6.58
CA LYS A 188 0.27 -15.03 -7.77
C LYS A 188 -0.25 -16.12 -8.69
N VAL A 189 -0.61 -17.28 -8.12
CA VAL A 189 -1.24 -18.38 -8.88
C VAL A 189 -2.54 -17.92 -9.53
N GLU A 190 -3.35 -17.17 -8.79
CA GLU A 190 -4.60 -16.62 -9.30
C GLU A 190 -4.36 -15.63 -10.45
N ALA A 191 -3.38 -14.72 -10.31
CA ALA A 191 -3.02 -13.77 -11.36
C ALA A 191 -2.53 -14.50 -12.62
N ASP A 192 -1.64 -15.48 -12.49
CA ASP A 192 -1.11 -16.24 -13.63
C ASP A 192 -2.19 -17.02 -14.40
N ALA A 193 -3.22 -17.50 -13.70
CA ALA A 193 -4.32 -18.20 -14.32
C ALA A 193 -5.27 -17.28 -15.10
N ASN A 194 -5.25 -15.98 -14.83
CA ASN A 194 -6.24 -15.02 -15.34
C ASN A 194 -5.63 -13.87 -16.17
N ASN A 195 -4.30 -13.73 -16.23
CA ASN A 195 -3.58 -12.64 -16.92
C ASN A 195 -4.08 -11.25 -16.49
#